data_AF-A0A951V916-F1
#
_entry.id   AF-A0A951V916-F1
#
_cell.length_a   1.000
_cell.length_b   1.000
_cell.length_c   1.000
_cell.angle_alpha   90.00
_cell.angle_beta   90.00
_cell.angle_gamma   90.00
#
_symmetry.space_group_name_H-M   'P 1'
#
loop_
_entity.id
_entity.type
_entity.pdbx_description
1 polymer ?
#
loop_
_entity_poly.entity_id
_entity_poly.type
_entity_poly.pdbx_seq_one_letter_code
_entity_poly.pdbx_strand_id
1 'polypeptide(L)'
;MNKRMKPRYGIILLTLLVLAGSLLSGAIPSGYYDDADGLTGSDLRLALHQIIKDHTEKSYAYVWTAFETTDLRPNGKIWDMYTDIEFTYGTDQQKTGSVMSECYNREHSWPKSWANETYPMYTDIFHLYPVQGLANSHRSNL
;
A
#
# COMPACT_ATOMS: atom_id res chain seq x y z
N MET A 1 49.06 27.42 9.48
CA MET A 1 48.09 28.27 10.20
C MET A 1 46.80 27.47 10.38
N ASN A 2 46.65 26.77 11.50
CA ASN A 2 45.53 25.85 11.74
C ASN A 2 44.32 26.61 12.29
N LYS A 3 43.31 26.87 11.44
CA LYS A 3 42.03 27.42 11.90
C LYS A 3 41.28 26.33 12.68
N ARG A 4 41.23 26.43 14.01
CA ARG A 4 40.35 25.61 14.85
C ARG A 4 38.89 25.85 14.44
N MET A 5 38.23 24.82 13.92
CA MET A 5 36.79 24.83 13.68
C MET A 5 36.04 24.97 15.01
N LYS A 6 35.13 25.94 15.11
CA LYS A 6 34.23 26.08 16.25
C LYS A 6 33.13 25.03 16.14
N PRO A 7 32.78 24.30 17.22
CA PRO A 7 31.77 23.26 17.16
C PRO A 7 30.38 23.86 16.93
N ARG A 8 29.60 23.22 16.05
CA ARG A 8 28.30 23.69 15.57
C ARG A 8 27.13 23.02 16.30
N TYR A 9 27.17 22.99 17.63
CA TYR A 9 26.17 22.29 18.44
C TYR A 9 24.74 22.79 18.21
N GLY A 10 24.55 24.09 17.95
CA GLY A 10 23.23 24.65 17.64
C GLY A 10 22.64 24.16 16.32
N ILE A 11 23.49 23.90 15.31
CA ILE A 11 23.03 23.34 14.04
C ILE A 11 22.64 21.87 14.26
N ILE A 12 23.47 21.09 14.94
CA ILE A 12 23.20 19.67 15.24
C ILE A 12 21.90 19.52 16.05
N LEU A 13 21.68 20.37 17.05
CA LEU A 13 20.46 20.34 17.87
C LEU A 13 19.22 20.70 17.04
N LEU A 14 19.33 21.70 16.15
CA LEU A 14 18.24 22.07 15.25
C LEU A 14 17.91 20.94 14.26
N THR A 15 18.91 20.25 13.69
CA THR A 15 18.67 19.11 12.81
C THR A 15 18.00 17.95 13.56
N LEU A 16 18.43 17.66 14.80
CA LEU A 16 17.81 16.63 15.63
C LEU A 16 16.35 16.96 16.00
N LEU A 17 16.04 18.24 16.25
CA LEU A 17 14.69 18.70 16.56
C LEU A 17 13.74 18.56 15.36
N VAL A 18 14.21 18.91 14.16
CA VAL A 18 13.46 18.75 12.90
C VAL A 18 13.22 17.28 12.60
N LEU A 19 14.23 16.42 12.82
CA LEU A 19 14.12 14.97 12.61
C LEU A 19 13.14 14.32 13.60
N ALA A 20 13.12 14.76 14.87
CA ALA A 20 12.16 14.29 15.87
C ALA A 20 10.72 14.69 15.53
N GLY A 21 10.51 15.91 14.99
CA GLY A 21 9.19 16.37 14.55
C GLY A 21 8.62 15.54 13.39
N SER A 22 9.46 15.07 12.47
CA SER A 22 9.02 14.21 11.35
C SER A 22 8.61 12.79 11.75
N LEU A 23 9.03 12.32 12.94
CA LEU A 23 8.65 10.99 13.45
C LEU A 23 7.24 10.94 14.08
N LEU A 24 6.58 12.10 14.24
CA LEU A 24 5.23 12.20 14.82
C LEU A 24 4.10 12.10 13.77
N SER A 25 4.45 11.93 12.49
CA SER A 25 3.47 11.74 11.42
C SER A 25 2.89 10.32 11.50
N GLY A 26 1.65 10.21 12.00
CA GLY A 26 0.95 8.92 12.10
C GLY A 26 0.06 8.75 13.34
N ALA A 27 -0.01 9.73 14.24
CA ALA A 27 -0.97 9.69 15.34
C ALA A 27 -2.41 9.76 14.82
N ILE A 28 -3.31 8.96 15.41
CA ILE A 28 -4.74 9.07 15.13
C ILE A 28 -5.23 10.50 15.44
N PRO A 29 -6.13 11.09 14.64
CA PRO A 29 -6.73 12.37 14.97
C PRO A 29 -7.36 12.34 16.36
N SER A 30 -7.25 13.44 17.11
CA SER A 30 -7.95 13.56 18.39
C SER A 30 -9.45 13.33 18.18
N GLY A 31 -10.02 12.42 18.95
CA GLY A 31 -11.44 12.09 18.92
C GLY A 31 -11.89 11.16 17.80
N TYR A 32 -10.98 10.57 17.02
CA TYR A 32 -11.32 9.76 15.85
C TYR A 32 -12.27 8.58 16.16
N TYR A 33 -12.20 8.01 17.36
CA TYR A 33 -13.03 6.88 17.79
C TYR A 33 -14.04 7.23 18.89
N ASP A 34 -14.24 8.50 19.21
CA ASP A 34 -15.08 8.92 20.34
C ASP A 34 -16.52 8.40 20.20
N ASP A 35 -17.08 8.45 18.99
CA ASP A 35 -18.44 7.95 18.69
C ASP A 35 -18.58 6.43 18.83
N ALA A 36 -17.46 5.69 18.88
CA ALA A 36 -17.43 4.24 19.05
C ALA A 36 -17.11 3.82 20.50
N ASP A 37 -16.71 4.75 21.37
CA ASP A 37 -16.24 4.42 22.72
C ASP A 37 -17.36 3.83 23.59
N GLY A 38 -17.04 2.77 24.33
CA GLY A 38 -17.99 2.05 25.17
C GLY A 38 -19.12 1.31 24.45
N LEU A 39 -19.25 1.42 23.12
CA LEU A 39 -20.26 0.70 22.34
C LEU A 39 -19.87 -0.77 22.15
N THR A 40 -20.87 -1.63 21.97
CA THR A 40 -20.69 -3.06 21.65
C THR A 40 -21.68 -3.54 20.59
N GLY A 41 -21.45 -4.72 20.02
CA GLY A 41 -22.38 -5.37 19.11
C GLY A 41 -22.74 -4.52 17.88
N SER A 42 -24.05 -4.39 17.61
CA SER A 42 -24.54 -3.67 16.42
C SER A 42 -24.27 -2.16 16.48
N ASP A 43 -24.28 -1.57 17.67
CA ASP A 43 -24.06 -0.13 17.84
C ASP A 43 -22.61 0.22 17.54
N LEU A 44 -21.67 -0.58 18.05
CA LEU A 44 -20.25 -0.46 17.71
C LEU A 44 -20.02 -0.61 16.20
N ARG A 45 -20.64 -1.62 15.58
CA ARG A 45 -20.53 -1.84 14.13
C ARG A 45 -21.01 -0.63 13.33
N LEU A 46 -22.14 -0.03 13.73
CA LEU A 46 -22.68 1.14 13.04
C LEU A 46 -21.80 2.37 13.24
N ALA A 47 -21.32 2.62 14.47
CA ALA A 47 -20.41 3.73 14.76
C ALA A 47 -19.12 3.62 13.94
N LEU A 48 -18.48 2.44 13.93
CA LEU A 48 -17.30 2.18 13.11
C LEU A 48 -17.59 2.37 11.62
N HIS A 49 -18.73 1.89 11.12
CA HIS A 49 -19.13 2.13 9.74
C HIS A 49 -19.25 3.63 9.43
N GLN A 50 -19.89 4.42 10.29
CA GLN A 50 -20.00 5.88 10.06
C GLN A 50 -18.63 6.56 10.04
N ILE A 51 -17.67 6.09 10.84
CA ILE A 51 -16.29 6.59 10.85
C ILE A 51 -15.56 6.29 9.53
N ILE A 52 -15.78 5.11 8.92
CA ILE A 52 -14.97 4.64 7.78
C ILE A 52 -15.68 4.61 6.42
N LYS A 53 -16.99 4.93 6.35
CA LYS A 53 -17.82 4.76 5.14
C LYS A 53 -17.33 5.54 3.92
N ASP A 54 -16.67 6.67 4.12
CA ASP A 54 -16.29 7.63 3.08
C ASP A 54 -14.99 7.19 2.37
N HIS A 55 -14.98 5.95 1.88
CA HIS A 55 -13.87 5.41 1.10
C HIS A 55 -13.79 6.06 -0.28
N THR A 56 -12.58 6.18 -0.82
CA THR A 56 -12.37 6.61 -2.20
C THR A 56 -12.08 5.39 -3.07
N GLU A 57 -13.06 5.02 -3.91
CA GLU A 57 -12.88 4.00 -4.92
C GLU A 57 -11.77 4.40 -5.92
N LYS A 58 -10.94 3.43 -6.31
CA LYS A 58 -9.87 3.62 -7.31
C LYS A 58 -10.24 2.88 -8.58
N SER A 59 -9.72 3.35 -9.71
CA SER A 59 -9.90 2.62 -10.97
C SER A 59 -8.98 1.40 -11.01
N TYR A 60 -9.35 0.39 -11.79
CA TYR A 60 -8.47 -0.78 -11.95
C TYR A 60 -7.12 -0.42 -12.60
N ALA A 61 -7.07 0.64 -13.41
CA ALA A 61 -5.82 1.17 -13.97
C ALA A 61 -4.91 1.80 -12.91
N TYR A 62 -5.49 2.44 -11.88
CA TYR A 62 -4.74 3.06 -10.79
C TYR A 62 -3.91 2.05 -9.99
N VAL A 63 -4.31 0.77 -9.96
CA VAL A 63 -3.56 -0.28 -9.25
C VAL A 63 -2.10 -0.35 -9.71
N TRP A 64 -1.82 -0.10 -11.00
CA TRP A 64 -0.44 -0.04 -11.48
C TRP A 64 0.36 1.08 -10.85
N THR A 65 -0.26 2.24 -10.67
CA THR A 65 0.34 3.40 -9.97
C THR A 65 0.48 3.13 -8.48
N ALA A 66 -0.48 2.42 -7.87
CA ALA A 66 -0.43 2.09 -6.44
C ALA A 66 0.84 1.28 -6.08
N PHE A 67 1.22 0.33 -6.94
CA PHE A 67 2.44 -0.49 -6.76
C PHE A 67 3.74 0.31 -6.67
N GLU A 68 3.79 1.55 -7.16
CA GLU A 68 4.94 2.43 -6.93
C GLU A 68 5.18 2.73 -5.45
N THR A 69 4.10 2.82 -4.69
CA THR A 69 4.12 3.17 -3.27
C THR A 69 4.01 1.97 -2.35
N THR A 70 3.35 0.89 -2.80
CA THR A 70 3.10 -0.29 -1.98
C THR A 70 4.16 -1.38 -2.14
N ASP A 71 4.75 -1.55 -3.34
CA ASP A 71 5.54 -2.75 -3.67
C ASP A 71 6.91 -2.45 -4.30
N LEU A 72 7.13 -1.22 -4.79
CA LEU A 72 8.39 -0.85 -5.42
C LEU A 72 9.52 -0.81 -4.38
N ARG A 73 10.51 -1.68 -4.58
CA ARG A 73 11.72 -1.73 -3.76
C ARG A 73 12.71 -0.64 -4.21
N PRO A 74 13.66 -0.24 -3.33
CA PRO A 74 14.64 0.80 -3.63
C PRO A 74 15.52 0.53 -4.86
N ASN A 75 15.66 -0.72 -5.29
CA ASN A 75 16.38 -1.13 -6.49
C ASN A 75 15.57 -0.97 -7.79
N GLY A 76 14.36 -0.39 -7.72
CA GLY A 76 13.47 -0.23 -8.87
C GLY A 76 12.74 -1.52 -9.28
N LYS A 77 12.77 -2.54 -8.42
CA LYS A 77 12.14 -3.84 -8.67
C LYS A 77 10.88 -4.03 -7.83
N ILE A 78 9.99 -4.84 -8.37
CA ILE A 78 8.82 -5.39 -7.69
C ILE A 78 9.08 -6.88 -7.48
N TRP A 79 8.74 -7.37 -6.30
CA TRP A 79 8.92 -8.77 -5.95
C TRP A 79 7.60 -9.53 -6.01
N ASP A 80 7.64 -10.70 -6.63
CA ASP A 80 6.52 -11.62 -6.67
C ASP A 80 6.49 -12.51 -5.42
N MET A 81 5.41 -12.39 -4.65
CA MET A 81 5.21 -13.17 -3.44
C MET A 81 5.03 -14.69 -3.67
N TYR A 82 4.65 -15.14 -4.88
CA TYR A 82 4.45 -16.56 -5.19
C TYR A 82 5.70 -17.26 -5.71
N THR A 83 6.57 -16.55 -6.42
CA THR A 83 7.66 -17.18 -7.20
C THR A 83 9.06 -16.68 -6.87
N ASP A 84 9.20 -15.66 -6.02
CA ASP A 84 10.49 -15.01 -5.70
C ASP A 84 11.17 -14.32 -6.90
N ILE A 85 10.45 -14.14 -8.01
CA ILE A 85 10.91 -13.44 -9.20
C ILE A 85 10.81 -11.92 -8.97
N GLU A 86 11.81 -11.19 -9.46
CA GLU A 86 11.80 -9.72 -9.46
C GLU A 86 11.51 -9.16 -10.86
N PHE A 87 10.60 -8.19 -10.91
CA PHE A 87 10.15 -7.50 -12.11
C PHE A 87 10.55 -6.03 -12.09
N THR A 88 10.78 -5.45 -13.25
CA THR A 88 11.08 -4.02 -13.42
C THR A 88 9.77 -3.22 -13.46
N TYR A 89 9.59 -2.34 -12.49
CA TYR A 89 8.40 -1.49 -12.42
C TYR A 89 8.24 -0.65 -13.70
N GLY A 90 6.99 -0.54 -14.19
CA GLY A 90 6.65 0.21 -15.40
C GLY A 90 7.06 -0.44 -16.72
N THR A 91 7.94 -1.45 -16.69
CA THR A 91 8.41 -2.17 -17.89
C THR A 91 7.75 -3.53 -18.01
N ASP A 92 7.78 -4.32 -16.94
CA ASP A 92 7.35 -5.73 -16.95
C ASP A 92 5.87 -5.86 -16.53
N GLN A 93 5.08 -4.80 -16.72
CA GLN A 93 3.64 -4.80 -16.45
C GLN A 93 2.89 -5.63 -17.48
N GLN A 94 2.02 -6.51 -17.01
CA GLN A 94 1.23 -7.34 -17.90
C GLN A 94 0.25 -6.52 -18.74
N LYS A 95 0.34 -6.69 -20.05
CA LYS A 95 -0.55 -6.07 -21.04
C LYS A 95 -1.80 -6.91 -21.24
N THR A 96 -2.88 -6.27 -21.69
CA THR A 96 -4.15 -6.92 -21.98
C THR A 96 -3.96 -8.08 -22.96
N GLY A 97 -4.45 -9.27 -22.59
CA GLY A 97 -4.41 -10.46 -23.44
C GLY A 97 -3.10 -11.26 -23.41
N SER A 98 -2.12 -10.91 -22.57
CA SER A 98 -0.83 -11.58 -22.51
C SER A 98 -0.60 -12.20 -21.14
N VAL A 99 -1.01 -13.45 -20.91
CA VAL A 99 -0.54 -14.21 -19.73
C VAL A 99 0.88 -14.69 -20.03
N MET A 100 1.87 -14.13 -19.36
CA MET A 100 3.29 -14.42 -19.61
C MET A 100 4.07 -14.60 -18.30
N SER A 101 5.14 -15.39 -18.34
CA SER A 101 6.04 -15.61 -17.21
C SER A 101 6.96 -14.41 -16.94
N GLU A 102 7.16 -13.56 -17.93
CA GLU A 102 8.09 -12.43 -17.91
C GLU A 102 7.45 -11.13 -17.42
N CYS A 103 6.16 -11.17 -17.05
CA CYS A 103 5.43 -9.99 -16.60
C CYS A 103 4.72 -10.24 -15.27
N TYR A 104 4.51 -9.17 -14.50
CA TYR A 104 3.66 -9.19 -13.32
C TYR A 104 2.26 -8.68 -13.63
N ASN A 105 1.27 -9.32 -13.03
CA ASN A 105 -0.15 -9.00 -13.08
C ASN A 105 -0.63 -8.43 -11.74
N ARG A 106 -1.85 -7.92 -11.73
CA ARG A 106 -2.58 -7.50 -10.51
C ARG A 106 -3.30 -8.72 -9.94
N GLU A 107 -2.76 -9.26 -8.85
CA GLU A 107 -3.30 -10.43 -8.16
C GLU A 107 -4.22 -10.03 -7.02
N HIS A 108 -5.43 -10.58 -7.03
CA HIS A 108 -6.38 -10.43 -5.92
C HIS A 108 -6.11 -11.51 -4.88
N SER A 109 -5.44 -11.22 -3.76
CA SER A 109 -5.11 -12.24 -2.74
C SER A 109 -6.35 -13.01 -2.24
N TRP A 110 -7.50 -12.32 -2.19
CA TRP A 110 -8.82 -12.92 -2.06
C TRP A 110 -9.52 -12.97 -3.44
N PRO A 111 -9.99 -14.12 -3.94
CA PRO A 111 -10.54 -14.19 -5.29
C PRO A 111 -11.67 -13.19 -5.50
N LYS A 112 -11.53 -12.32 -6.52
CA LYS A 112 -12.54 -11.30 -6.85
C LYS A 112 -13.94 -11.88 -7.10
N SER A 113 -14.01 -13.15 -7.51
CA SER A 113 -15.27 -13.88 -7.74
C SER A 113 -16.08 -14.09 -6.45
N TRP A 114 -15.43 -14.20 -5.30
CA TRP A 114 -16.12 -14.32 -4.01
C TRP A 114 -16.80 -13.01 -3.60
N ALA A 115 -16.38 -11.89 -4.21
CA ALA A 115 -16.93 -10.56 -4.07
C ALA A 115 -17.80 -10.15 -5.29
N ASN A 116 -18.22 -11.13 -6.11
CA ASN A 116 -18.98 -10.94 -7.34
C ASN A 116 -18.34 -9.96 -8.34
N GLU A 117 -17.01 -9.78 -8.27
CA GLU A 117 -16.26 -8.82 -9.07
C GLU A 117 -16.77 -7.36 -8.94
N THR A 118 -17.33 -7.01 -7.78
CA THR A 118 -17.94 -5.70 -7.55
C THR A 118 -16.97 -4.69 -6.94
N TYR A 119 -17.15 -3.44 -7.32
CA TYR A 119 -16.48 -2.32 -6.66
C TYR A 119 -17.16 -1.99 -5.32
N PRO A 120 -16.41 -1.49 -4.32
CA PRO A 120 -15.00 -1.09 -4.37
C PRO A 120 -14.00 -2.24 -4.20
N MET A 121 -14.46 -3.43 -3.79
CA MET A 121 -13.63 -4.60 -3.50
C MET A 121 -12.87 -5.10 -4.72
N TYR A 122 -13.25 -4.75 -5.94
CA TYR A 122 -12.47 -5.10 -7.12
C TYR A 122 -11.10 -4.41 -7.14
N THR A 123 -10.97 -3.26 -6.48
CA THR A 123 -9.81 -2.37 -6.56
C THR A 123 -9.24 -1.97 -5.21
N ASP A 124 -9.59 -2.69 -4.16
CA ASP A 124 -9.03 -2.41 -2.84
C ASP A 124 -7.54 -2.84 -2.83
N ILE A 125 -6.69 -1.84 -2.59
CA ILE A 125 -5.24 -1.92 -2.68
C ILE A 125 -4.65 -2.82 -1.57
N PHE A 126 -5.38 -3.05 -0.48
CA PHE A 126 -4.92 -3.93 0.60
C PHE A 126 -4.96 -5.42 0.23
N HIS A 127 -5.67 -5.80 -0.82
CA HIS A 127 -5.73 -7.18 -1.30
C HIS A 127 -5.24 -7.34 -2.75
N LEU A 128 -4.62 -6.31 -3.32
CA LEU A 128 -4.05 -6.34 -4.66
C LEU A 128 -2.54 -6.33 -4.59
N TYR A 129 -1.92 -7.33 -5.20
CA TYR A 129 -0.47 -7.52 -5.15
C TYR A 129 0.09 -7.78 -6.55
N PRO A 130 1.33 -7.38 -6.84
CA PRO A 130 2.00 -7.74 -8.07
C PRO A 130 2.53 -9.19 -8.00
N VAL A 131 2.13 -10.02 -8.96
CA VAL A 131 2.50 -11.44 -9.02
C VAL A 131 2.75 -11.84 -10.48
N GLN A 132 3.65 -12.78 -10.76
CA GLN A 132 3.87 -13.30 -12.10
C GLN A 132 2.55 -13.74 -12.75
N GLY A 133 2.34 -13.32 -14.00
CA GLY A 133 1.11 -13.60 -14.76
C GLY A 133 0.75 -15.08 -14.83
N LEU A 134 1.74 -15.94 -15.05
CA LEU A 134 1.54 -17.39 -15.10
C LEU A 134 1.14 -17.98 -13.74
N ALA A 135 1.82 -17.58 -12.65
CA ALA A 135 1.50 -18.04 -11.30
C ALA A 135 0.09 -17.62 -10.87
N ASN A 136 -0.28 -16.37 -11.13
CA ASN A 136 -1.64 -15.86 -10.96
C ASN A 136 -2.66 -16.70 -11.75
N SER A 137 -2.41 -16.92 -13.05
CA SER A 137 -3.30 -17.72 -13.89
C SER A 137 -3.47 -19.16 -13.40
N HIS A 138 -2.43 -19.75 -12.82
CA HIS A 138 -2.51 -21.09 -12.22
C HIS A 138 -3.28 -21.11 -10.90
N ARG A 139 -3.13 -20.08 -10.07
CA ARG A 139 -3.89 -19.95 -8.81
C ARG A 139 -5.38 -19.77 -9.08
N SER A 140 -5.73 -19.02 -10.13
CA SER A 140 -7.12 -18.89 -10.59
C SER A 140 -8.03 -18.40 -9.45
N ASN A 141 -9.13 -19.12 -9.18
CA ASN A 141 -10.18 -18.69 -8.24
C ASN A 141 -10.06 -19.33 -6.84
N LEU A 142 -8.91 -19.94 -6.54
CA LEU A 142 -8.68 -20.73 -5.33
C LEU A 142 -8.41 -19.88 -4.09
#